data_AF-A0A0F9VQ43-F1
#
_entry.id   AF-A0A0F9VQ43-F1
#
_cell.length_a   1.000
_cell.length_b   1.000
_cell.length_c   1.000
_cell.angle_alpha   90.00
_cell.angle_beta   90.00
_cell.angle_gamma   90.00
#
_symmetry.space_group_name_H-M   'P 1'
#
loop_
_entity.id
_entity.type
_entity.pdbx_description
1 polymer ?
#
loop_
_entity_poly.entity_id
_entity_poly.type
_entity_poly.pdbx_seq_one_letter_code
_entity_poly.pdbx_strand_id
1 'polypeptide(L)'
;MTASAAMKGAPSIIHNNKDAAQKELQKFIEEECKPVKGIFKNYECPGGAAKITQHKYRGQPLFAKTMEDGQEYEVPLWVARWLNGIDVTAKACNGRIGSCSYARHQYSVDRNTGQPIQIEGQRRQRYGFQSLDFSV
;
A
#
# COMPACT_ATOMS: atom_id res chain seq x y z
N MET A 1 20.01 -60.69 14.76
CA MET A 1 19.65 -59.66 13.77
C MET A 1 19.22 -58.42 14.54
N THR A 2 20.12 -57.48 14.78
CA THR A 2 19.89 -56.26 15.57
C THR A 2 19.77 -55.06 14.64
N ALA A 3 18.60 -54.42 14.66
CA ALA A 3 18.32 -53.21 13.90
C ALA A 3 18.92 -51.99 14.62
N SER A 4 19.94 -51.37 14.04
CA SER A 4 20.46 -50.07 14.47
C SER A 4 19.77 -48.97 13.66
N ALA A 5 18.80 -48.31 14.28
CA ALA A 5 18.06 -47.20 13.68
C ALA A 5 18.96 -45.96 13.52
N ALA A 6 19.05 -45.46 12.30
CA ALA A 6 19.75 -44.22 11.97
C ALA A 6 19.08 -43.01 12.63
N MET A 7 19.83 -42.29 13.48
CA MET A 7 19.40 -41.01 14.04
C MET A 7 19.31 -39.98 12.90
N LYS A 8 18.10 -39.56 12.52
CA LYS A 8 17.87 -38.39 11.67
C LYS A 8 18.13 -37.15 12.50
N GLY A 9 19.25 -36.46 12.22
CA GLY A 9 19.55 -35.15 12.79
C GLY A 9 18.45 -34.14 12.49
N ALA A 10 18.02 -33.40 13.51
CA ALA A 10 17.07 -32.31 13.35
C ALA A 10 17.68 -31.19 12.47
N PRO A 11 16.90 -30.57 11.56
CA PRO A 11 17.41 -29.47 10.75
C PRO A 11 17.73 -28.28 11.66
N SER A 12 19.00 -27.89 11.73
CA SER A 12 19.44 -26.69 12.43
C SER A 12 18.80 -25.46 11.79
N ILE A 13 17.98 -24.73 12.54
CA ILE A 13 17.38 -23.46 12.10
C ILE A 13 18.52 -22.44 11.94
N ILE A 14 18.84 -22.08 10.70
CA ILE A 14 19.91 -21.11 10.39
C ILE A 14 19.50 -19.73 10.94
N HIS A 15 20.12 -19.30 12.04
CA HIS A 15 19.83 -18.01 12.68
C HIS A 15 20.47 -16.80 11.97
N ASN A 16 21.29 -17.03 10.93
CA ASN A 16 22.06 -16.00 10.25
C ASN A 16 21.27 -15.09 9.29
N ASN A 17 20.00 -15.39 8.98
CA ASN A 17 19.23 -14.62 7.99
C ASN A 17 18.58 -13.34 8.54
N LYS A 18 18.48 -13.18 9.87
CA LYS A 18 17.75 -12.03 10.46
C LYS A 18 18.49 -10.71 10.30
N ASP A 19 19.81 -10.70 10.50
CA ASP A 19 20.62 -9.49 10.44
C ASP A 19 20.75 -8.97 9.00
N ALA A 20 20.87 -9.88 8.03
CA ALA A 20 20.87 -9.53 6.61
C ALA A 20 19.51 -8.92 6.20
N ALA A 21 18.40 -9.55 6.59
CA ALA A 21 17.06 -9.05 6.32
C ALA A 21 16.79 -7.69 6.98
N GLN A 22 17.28 -7.45 8.19
CA GLN A 22 17.17 -6.14 8.85
C GLN A 22 17.95 -5.06 8.10
N LYS A 23 19.16 -5.34 7.61
CA LYS A 23 19.95 -4.39 6.81
C LYS A 23 19.26 -4.07 5.49
N GLU A 24 18.64 -5.05 4.84
CA GLU A 24 17.85 -4.81 3.62
C GLU A 24 16.60 -3.98 3.91
N LEU A 25 15.87 -4.29 4.98
CA LEU A 25 14.72 -3.51 5.42
C LEU A 25 15.11 -2.06 5.70
N GLN A 26 16.24 -1.84 6.35
CA GLN A 26 16.73 -0.50 6.66
C GLN A 26 16.95 0.34 5.40
N LYS A 27 17.54 -0.25 4.35
CA LYS A 27 17.72 0.42 3.04
C LYS A 27 16.38 0.84 2.43
N PHE A 28 15.38 -0.05 2.45
CA PHE A 28 14.05 0.29 1.95
C PHE A 28 13.39 1.41 2.76
N ILE A 29 13.53 1.38 4.08
CA ILE A 29 13.02 2.45 4.95
C ILE A 29 13.66 3.79 4.56
N GLU A 30 14.98 3.84 4.44
CA GLU A 30 15.71 5.06 4.09
C GLU A 30 15.30 5.61 2.72
N GLU A 31 15.12 4.74 1.72
CA GLU A 31 14.65 5.15 0.39
C GLU A 31 13.22 5.68 0.41
N GLU A 32 12.32 5.01 1.13
CA GLU A 32 10.91 5.36 1.15
C GLU A 32 10.56 6.53 2.08
N CYS A 33 11.43 6.85 3.04
CA CYS A 33 11.26 7.99 3.92
C CYS A 33 11.70 9.31 3.30
N LYS A 34 12.30 9.29 2.10
CA LYS A 34 12.69 10.51 1.39
C LYS A 34 11.46 11.39 1.12
N PRO A 35 11.54 12.70 1.38
CA PRO A 35 10.45 13.61 1.08
C PRO A 35 10.30 13.77 -0.44
N VAL A 36 9.05 13.90 -0.88
CA VAL A 36 8.65 14.09 -2.28
C VAL A 36 7.64 15.22 -2.31
N LYS A 37 7.75 16.09 -3.31
CA LYS A 37 6.81 17.21 -3.51
C LYS A 37 5.76 16.85 -4.53
N GLY A 38 4.53 17.26 -4.28
CA GLY A 38 3.42 16.95 -5.16
C GLY A 38 2.10 17.53 -4.73
N ILE A 39 1.12 17.40 -5.61
CA ILE A 39 -0.24 17.90 -5.42
C ILE A 39 -1.12 16.76 -4.88
N PHE A 40 -1.82 17.04 -3.79
CA PHE A 40 -2.84 16.12 -3.26
C PHE A 40 -4.11 16.18 -4.11
N LYS A 41 -4.68 15.01 -4.40
CA LYS A 41 -5.95 14.89 -5.13
C LYS A 41 -6.98 14.11 -4.33
N ASN A 42 -8.16 14.69 -4.18
CA ASN A 42 -9.32 14.06 -3.55
C ASN A 42 -10.38 13.71 -4.61
N TYR A 43 -10.37 12.48 -5.08
CA TYR A 43 -11.33 11.98 -6.09
C TYR A 43 -12.71 11.67 -5.51
N GLU A 44 -12.80 11.48 -4.19
CA GLU A 44 -14.05 11.23 -3.50
C GLU A 44 -14.87 12.52 -3.32
N CYS A 45 -14.21 13.59 -2.87
CA CYS A 45 -14.79 14.91 -2.68
C CYS A 45 -13.86 15.97 -3.25
N PRO A 46 -14.00 16.33 -4.55
CA PRO A 46 -13.20 17.39 -5.17
C PRO A 46 -13.36 18.71 -4.41
N GLY A 47 -12.24 19.39 -4.14
CA GLY A 47 -12.17 20.58 -3.30
C GLY A 47 -12.24 20.33 -1.78
N GLY A 48 -12.44 19.08 -1.35
CA GLY A 48 -12.52 18.72 0.07
C GLY A 48 -11.16 18.46 0.72
N ALA A 49 -11.08 18.67 2.03
CA ALA A 49 -9.92 18.32 2.83
C ALA A 49 -10.01 16.86 3.35
N ALA A 50 -8.86 16.20 3.52
CA ALA A 50 -8.77 14.88 4.11
C ALA A 50 -7.68 14.84 5.18
N LYS A 51 -7.99 14.24 6.33
CA LYS A 51 -7.00 13.95 7.37
C LYS A 51 -6.32 12.62 7.05
N ILE A 52 -5.05 12.69 6.62
CA ILE A 52 -4.24 11.52 6.34
C ILE A 52 -3.48 11.16 7.62
N THR A 53 -3.68 9.94 8.12
CA THR A 53 -2.98 9.40 9.28
C THR A 53 -2.50 7.99 8.96
N GLN A 54 -1.18 7.79 8.89
CA GLN A 54 -0.58 6.53 8.48
C GLN A 54 0.75 6.24 9.19
N HIS A 55 1.04 4.96 9.37
CA HIS A 55 2.28 4.45 9.95
C HIS A 55 2.64 3.12 9.27
N LYS A 56 3.82 3.07 8.63
CA LYS A 56 4.26 1.91 7.85
C LYS A 56 5.36 1.11 8.55
N TYR A 57 6.41 1.79 9.01
CA TYR A 57 7.61 1.15 9.56
C TYR A 57 7.73 1.30 11.07
N ARG A 58 8.16 0.23 11.75
CA ARG A 58 8.40 0.26 13.19
C ARG A 58 9.53 1.24 13.52
N GLY A 59 9.27 2.17 14.44
CA GLY A 59 10.24 3.18 14.88
C GLY A 59 10.18 4.48 14.07
N GLN A 60 9.36 4.54 13.01
CA GLN A 60 9.10 5.78 12.30
C GLN A 60 7.99 6.59 12.99
N PRO A 61 8.07 7.94 13.03
CA PRO A 61 6.95 8.75 13.49
C PRO A 61 5.69 8.51 12.65
N LEU A 62 4.54 8.55 13.31
CA LEU A 62 3.22 8.56 12.67
C LEU A 62 3.13 9.79 11.75
N PHE A 63 2.80 9.57 10.48
CA PHE A 63 2.44 10.68 9.60
C PHE A 63 0.99 11.06 9.87
N ALA A 64 0.74 12.28 10.34
CA ALA A 64 -0.59 12.81 10.57
C ALA A 64 -0.68 14.24 10.04
N LYS A 65 -1.41 14.45 8.95
CA LYS A 65 -1.58 15.77 8.32
C LYS A 65 -2.94 15.90 7.66
N THR A 66 -3.56 17.07 7.78
CA THR A 66 -4.74 17.42 6.99
C THR A 66 -4.27 18.02 5.66
N MET A 67 -4.78 17.48 4.56
CA MET A 67 -4.41 17.85 3.20
C MET A 67 -5.66 18.33 2.45
N GLU A 68 -5.57 19.49 1.81
CA GLU A 68 -6.62 20.09 0.99
C GLU A 68 -6.43 19.72 -0.47
N ASP A 69 -7.53 19.40 -1.17
CA ASP A 69 -7.49 19.03 -2.58
C ASP A 69 -6.88 20.13 -3.44
N GLY A 70 -5.97 19.75 -4.33
CA GLY A 70 -5.29 20.67 -5.24
C GLY A 70 -4.12 21.44 -4.63
N GLN A 71 -3.83 21.29 -3.34
CA GLN A 71 -2.66 21.93 -2.73
C GLN A 71 -1.38 21.08 -2.83
N GLU A 72 -0.26 21.78 -2.85
CA GLU A 72 1.08 21.20 -2.82
C GLU A 72 1.48 20.81 -1.40
N TYR A 73 2.05 19.62 -1.27
CA TYR A 73 2.57 19.11 -0.02
C TYR A 73 3.90 18.41 -0.24
N GLU A 74 4.75 18.50 0.76
CA GLU A 74 5.93 17.65 0.92
C GLU A 74 5.56 16.50 1.86
N VAL A 75 5.61 15.28 1.33
CA VAL A 75 5.27 14.06 2.07
C VAL A 75 6.33 12.98 1.84
N PRO A 76 6.54 12.04 2.77
CA PRO A 76 7.41 10.90 2.53
C PRO A 76 6.96 10.09 1.32
N LEU A 77 7.90 9.51 0.57
CA LEU A 77 7.62 8.71 -0.63
C LEU A 77 6.65 7.55 -0.34
N TRP A 78 6.75 6.88 0.81
CA TRP A 78 5.80 5.83 1.17
C TRP A 78 4.37 6.34 1.33
N VAL A 79 4.16 7.59 1.77
CA VAL A 79 2.82 8.20 1.88
C VAL A 79 2.27 8.49 0.49
N ALA A 80 3.08 9.09 -0.39
CA ALA A 80 2.70 9.37 -1.77
C ALA A 80 2.31 8.09 -2.52
N ARG A 81 3.12 7.03 -2.37
CA ARG A 81 2.86 5.69 -2.89
C ARG A 81 1.56 5.09 -2.35
N TRP A 82 1.37 5.15 -1.03
CA TRP A 82 0.15 4.68 -0.36
C TRP A 82 -1.11 5.39 -0.86
N LEU A 83 -1.07 6.71 -1.04
CA LEU A 83 -2.15 7.51 -1.61
C LEU A 83 -2.49 7.06 -3.04
N ASN A 84 -1.48 6.73 -3.85
CA ASN A 84 -1.66 6.23 -5.21
C ASN A 84 -2.06 4.75 -5.29
N GLY A 85 -2.14 4.04 -4.16
CA GLY A 85 -2.39 2.60 -4.15
C GLY A 85 -1.25 1.76 -4.72
N ILE A 86 -0.05 2.33 -4.77
CA ILE A 86 1.17 1.68 -5.25
C ILE A 86 2.04 1.43 -4.02
N ASP A 87 2.55 0.23 -3.83
CA ASP A 87 3.54 -0.03 -2.79
C ASP A 87 4.58 -1.02 -3.33
N VAL A 88 5.81 -0.93 -2.86
CA VAL A 88 6.90 -1.86 -3.18
C VAL A 88 6.52 -3.27 -2.72
N THR A 89 5.84 -3.36 -1.57
CA THR A 89 5.29 -4.63 -1.07
C THR A 89 4.11 -5.12 -1.91
N ALA A 90 3.48 -4.26 -2.72
CA ALA A 90 2.34 -4.66 -3.55
C ALA A 90 2.77 -5.67 -4.61
N LYS A 91 4.02 -5.64 -5.09
CA LYS A 91 4.55 -6.67 -6.00
C LYS A 91 4.48 -8.08 -5.38
N ALA A 92 4.71 -8.20 -4.08
CA ALA A 92 4.54 -9.47 -3.35
C ALA A 92 3.06 -9.84 -3.17
N CYS A 93 2.16 -8.86 -3.16
CA CYS A 93 0.71 -9.01 -3.04
C CYS A 93 -0.04 -8.78 -4.38
N ASN A 94 0.43 -9.41 -5.47
CA ASN A 94 -0.23 -9.39 -6.80
C ASN A 94 -0.57 -7.99 -7.34
N GLY A 95 0.26 -6.99 -7.04
CA GLY A 95 0.14 -5.61 -7.52
C GLY A 95 -1.03 -4.83 -6.93
N ARG A 96 -1.66 -5.29 -5.84
CA ARG A 96 -2.91 -4.70 -5.33
C ARG A 96 -2.80 -4.36 -3.85
N ILE A 97 -2.24 -3.20 -3.55
CA ILE A 97 -2.46 -2.55 -2.25
C ILE A 97 -3.53 -1.50 -2.47
N GLY A 98 -4.79 -1.92 -2.35
CA GLY A 98 -5.96 -1.08 -2.52
C GLY A 98 -6.17 -0.08 -1.37
N SER A 99 -5.10 0.53 -0.87
CA SER A 99 -5.04 1.34 0.35
C SER A 99 -5.94 2.57 0.32
N CYS A 100 -6.03 3.26 -0.82
CA CYS A 100 -6.86 4.44 -1.00
C CYS A 100 -7.91 4.25 -2.09
N SER A 101 -8.49 3.06 -2.19
CA SER A 101 -9.65 2.79 -3.07
C SER A 101 -10.68 1.92 -2.36
N TYR A 102 -11.93 1.96 -2.81
CA TYR A 102 -12.99 1.05 -2.34
C TYR A 102 -13.63 0.34 -3.52
N ALA A 103 -14.12 -0.89 -3.29
CA ALA A 103 -14.92 -1.59 -4.28
C ALA A 103 -16.30 -0.94 -4.38
N ARG A 104 -16.74 -0.64 -5.61
CA ARG A 104 -18.12 -0.21 -5.86
C ARG A 104 -18.96 -1.45 -6.08
N HIS A 105 -19.93 -1.67 -5.20
CA HIS A 105 -20.98 -2.68 -5.39
C HIS A 105 -22.21 -1.95 -5.93
N GLN A 106 -22.63 -2.30 -7.14
CA GLN A 106 -23.87 -1.78 -7.71
C GLN A 106 -24.79 -2.96 -7.99
N TYR A 107 -25.96 -2.92 -7.35
CA TYR A 107 -27.05 -3.83 -7.62
C TYR A 107 -28.01 -3.12 -8.57
N SER A 108 -28.18 -3.68 -9.75
CA SER A 108 -29.19 -3.24 -10.71
C SER A 108 -30.07 -4.43 -11.04
N VAL A 109 -31.30 -4.18 -11.48
CA VAL A 109 -32.19 -5.23 -11.98
C VAL A 109 -32.33 -5.00 -13.47
N ASP A 110 -32.04 -6.02 -14.27
CA ASP A 110 -32.23 -5.94 -15.71
C ASP A 110 -33.72 -5.71 -16.01
N ARG A 111 -34.01 -4.68 -16.80
CA ARG A 111 -35.38 -4.30 -17.15
C ARG A 111 -36.09 -5.37 -17.99
N ASN A 112 -35.34 -6.16 -18.76
CA ASN A 112 -35.93 -7.12 -19.70
C ASN A 112 -36.07 -8.52 -19.08
N THR A 113 -35.10 -8.97 -18.29
CA THR A 113 -35.08 -10.33 -17.74
C THR A 113 -35.46 -10.39 -16.26
N GLY A 114 -35.53 -9.24 -15.56
CA GLY A 114 -35.79 -9.17 -14.12
C GLY A 114 -34.68 -9.77 -13.26
N GLN A 115 -33.56 -10.17 -13.87
CA GLN A 115 -32.44 -10.77 -13.15
C GLN A 115 -31.62 -9.68 -12.44
N PRO A 116 -31.14 -9.93 -11.22
CA PRO A 116 -30.23 -9.02 -10.54
C PRO A 116 -28.89 -9.03 -11.28
N ILE A 117 -28.54 -7.89 -11.88
CA ILE A 117 -27.20 -7.62 -12.38
C ILE A 117 -26.39 -7.06 -11.21
N GLN A 118 -25.46 -7.87 -10.74
CA GLN A 118 -24.46 -7.42 -9.79
C GLN A 118 -23.24 -6.93 -10.57
N ILE A 119 -23.05 -5.61 -10.65
CA ILE A 119 -21.82 -5.02 -11.18
C ILE A 119 -20.82 -5.04 -10.03
N GLU A 120 -20.11 -6.16 -9.89
CA GLU A 120 -18.92 -6.27 -9.05
C GLU A 120 -17.68 -6.01 -9.91
N GLY A 121 -16.76 -5.18 -9.39
CA GLY A 121 -15.38 -5.19 -9.87
C GLY A 121 -14.73 -3.83 -10.13
N GLN A 122 -15.50 -2.73 -10.21
CA GLN A 122 -14.89 -1.41 -10.34
C GLN A 122 -14.49 -0.85 -8.98
N ARG A 123 -13.19 -0.64 -8.77
CA ARG A 123 -12.68 0.09 -7.61
C ARG A 123 -12.69 1.58 -7.90
N ARG A 124 -13.20 2.38 -6.98
CA ARG A 124 -13.10 3.84 -7.04
C ARG A 124 -11.96 4.31 -6.16
N GLN A 125 -11.05 5.09 -6.75
CA GLN A 125 -9.96 5.73 -6.01
C GLN A 125 -10.52 6.88 -5.17
N ARG A 126 -10.02 7.02 -3.93
CA ARG A 126 -10.41 8.07 -2.99
C ARG A 126 -9.46 9.25 -3.07
N TYR A 127 -8.17 8.94 -3.00
CA TYR A 127 -7.09 9.92 -2.92
C TYR A 127 -6.03 9.62 -3.96
N GLY A 128 -5.23 10.62 -4.29
CA GLY A 128 -4.04 10.50 -5.12
C GLY A 128 -3.02 11.54 -4.75
N PHE A 129 -1.79 11.32 -5.22
CA PHE A 129 -0.69 12.24 -5.06
C PHE A 129 0.06 12.35 -6.39
N GLN A 130 -0.03 13.52 -7.01
CA GLN A 130 0.65 13.80 -8.27
C GLN A 130 2.02 14.43 -7.94
N SER A 131 3.09 13.67 -8.12
CA SER A 131 4.45 14.18 -7.91
C SER A 131 4.78 15.27 -8.92
N LEU A 132 5.39 16.35 -8.43
CA LEU A 132 5.93 17.44 -9.26
C LEU A 132 7.36 17.13 -9.74
N ASP A 133 8.01 16.12 -9.17
CA ASP A 133 9.39 15.77 -9.47
C ASP A 133 9.56 15.09 -10.85
N PHE A 134 8.46 14.76 -11.54
CA PHE A 134 8.46 14.07 -12.84
C PHE A 134 7.69 14.80 -13.95
N SER A 135 7.34 16.08 -13.80
CA SER A 135 6.74 16.85 -14.90
C SER A 135 7.82 17.30 -15.90
N VAL A 136 8.11 16.45 -16.87
CA VAL A 136 8.74 16.80 -18.15
C VAL A 136 7.85 16.26 -19.26
#